data_AF-A0A7S4INJ5-F1
#
_entry.id   AF-A0A7S4INJ5-F1
#
_cell.length_a   1.000
_cell.length_b   1.000
_cell.length_c   1.000
_cell.angle_alpha   90.00
_cell.angle_beta   90.00
_cell.angle_gamma   90.00
#
_symmetry.space_group_name_H-M   'P 1'
#
loop_
_entity.id
_entity.type
_entity.pdbx_description
1 polymer ?
#
loop_
_entity_poly.entity_id
_entity_poly.type
_entity_poly.pdbx_seq_one_letter_code
_entity_poly.pdbx_strand_id
1 'polypeptide(L)'
;SGSKKKEEDDSIWHDRDIRFDTLPAALELRPGEIRIDSINSVEDTKGNNGEKGSLSITNLRLIWICHRNVRVNLSIGYNAVASINIRTANSRLRGNTQALYVMTKFNNSRFEFVFTNLVRQSPRLFTTVQAVYRAYDTSRLYRDLKLRGAIIKNKSLILLPNEQMYNK
;
A
#
# COMPACT_ATOMS: atom_id res chain seq x y z
N SER A 1 4.22 -7.85 36.19
CA SER A 1 3.76 -6.82 35.23
C SER A 1 4.36 -6.98 33.82
N GLY A 2 4.80 -8.18 33.40
CA GLY A 2 5.55 -8.36 32.14
C GLY A 2 4.77 -8.95 30.95
N SER A 3 3.49 -9.30 31.11
CA SER A 3 2.77 -10.14 30.14
C SER A 3 2.02 -9.39 29.04
N LYS A 4 1.75 -8.08 29.18
CA LYS A 4 1.01 -7.29 28.17
C LYS A 4 1.83 -6.78 26.99
N LYS A 5 3.16 -6.84 27.06
CA LYS A 5 4.05 -6.22 26.05
C LYS A 5 4.37 -7.11 24.85
N LYS A 6 4.00 -8.40 24.88
CA LYS A 6 4.38 -9.38 23.86
C LYS A 6 3.29 -9.66 22.82
N GLU A 7 2.04 -9.27 23.08
CA GLU A 7 0.91 -9.51 22.15
C GLU A 7 0.73 -8.40 21.11
N GLU A 8 1.20 -7.17 21.36
CA GLU A 8 1.10 -6.07 20.38
C GLU A 8 2.06 -6.22 19.18
N ASP A 9 3.15 -6.96 19.34
CA ASP A 9 4.20 -7.10 18.32
C ASP A 9 3.86 -8.13 17.23
N ASP A 10 2.83 -8.95 17.45
CA ASP A 10 2.39 -10.01 16.51
C ASP A 10 1.23 -9.57 15.60
N SER A 11 0.74 -8.33 15.79
CA SER A 11 -0.31 -7.77 14.94
C SER A 11 0.27 -7.34 13.58
N ILE A 12 -0.08 -8.09 12.54
CA ILE A 12 0.22 -7.75 11.15
C ILE A 12 -0.42 -6.40 10.81
N TRP A 13 0.37 -5.33 10.88
CA TRP A 13 -0.10 -3.96 10.61
C TRP A 13 0.21 -3.48 9.18
N HIS A 14 1.16 -4.11 8.49
CA HIS A 14 1.78 -3.55 7.29
C HIS A 14 0.79 -3.32 6.14
N ASP A 15 -0.14 -4.24 5.94
CA ASP A 15 -1.22 -4.14 4.95
C ASP A 15 -2.49 -3.51 5.52
N ARG A 16 -2.62 -3.36 6.85
CA ARG A 16 -3.85 -2.93 7.53
C ARG A 16 -3.86 -1.46 7.93
N ASP A 17 -2.72 -0.94 8.33
CA ASP A 17 -2.61 0.39 8.93
C ASP A 17 -2.15 1.45 7.93
N ILE A 18 -2.41 2.70 8.32
CA ILE A 18 -1.77 3.89 7.74
C ILE A 18 -0.89 4.48 8.83
N ARG A 19 0.41 4.66 8.54
CA ARG A 19 1.37 5.24 9.47
C ARG A 19 2.12 6.40 8.84
N PHE A 20 2.41 7.40 9.66
CA PHE A 20 3.17 8.61 9.34
C PHE A 20 4.44 8.61 10.17
N ASP A 21 5.52 9.19 9.62
CA ASP A 21 6.79 9.44 10.33
C ASP A 21 7.31 8.22 11.11
N THR A 22 7.19 7.06 10.46
CA THR A 22 7.55 5.77 11.05
C THR A 22 9.07 5.64 11.13
N LEU A 23 9.56 4.99 12.19
CA LEU A 23 10.99 4.71 12.32
C LEU A 23 11.49 3.91 11.10
N PRO A 24 12.67 4.22 10.53
CA PRO A 24 13.18 3.52 9.36
C PRO A 24 13.23 1.99 9.50
N ALA A 25 13.59 1.48 10.68
CA ALA A 25 13.61 0.04 10.94
C ALA A 25 12.22 -0.62 10.80
N ALA A 26 11.14 0.09 11.14
CA ALA A 26 9.77 -0.42 11.00
C ALA A 26 9.22 -0.29 9.55
N LEU A 27 9.97 0.35 8.64
CA LEU A 27 9.67 0.41 7.22
C LEU A 27 10.38 -0.70 6.43
N GLU A 28 11.26 -1.47 7.06
CA GLU A 28 11.86 -2.64 6.42
C GLU A 28 10.79 -3.66 6.01
N LEU A 29 11.10 -4.45 4.99
CA LEU A 29 10.18 -5.46 4.50
C LEU A 29 10.07 -6.57 5.53
N ARG A 30 8.84 -6.85 5.97
CA ARG A 30 8.60 -8.00 6.85
C ARG A 30 8.78 -9.33 6.10
N PRO A 31 8.94 -10.47 6.80
CA PRO A 31 8.88 -11.78 6.17
C PRO A 31 7.60 -11.94 5.33
N GLY A 32 7.77 -12.36 4.06
CA GLY A 32 6.69 -12.50 3.08
C GLY A 32 6.31 -11.21 2.33
N GLU A 33 6.82 -10.05 2.76
CA GLU A 33 6.70 -8.81 2.00
C GLU A 33 7.85 -8.72 0.99
N ILE A 34 7.52 -8.40 -0.26
CA ILE A 34 8.48 -8.21 -1.34
C ILE A 34 8.26 -6.85 -1.99
N ARG A 35 9.36 -6.15 -2.30
CA ARG A 35 9.31 -4.94 -3.12
C ARG A 35 9.15 -5.32 -4.58
N ILE A 36 8.05 -4.88 -5.18
CA ILE A 36 7.71 -5.13 -6.58
C ILE A 36 8.34 -4.07 -7.47
N ASP A 37 8.29 -2.81 -7.05
CA ASP A 37 8.79 -1.69 -7.82
C ASP A 37 9.20 -0.53 -6.90
N SER A 38 9.98 0.41 -7.42
CA SER A 38 10.36 1.63 -6.73
C SER A 38 10.49 2.78 -7.70
N ILE A 39 9.84 3.88 -7.36
CA ILE A 39 9.76 5.07 -8.17
C ILE A 39 10.48 6.19 -7.43
N ASN A 40 11.61 6.62 -7.97
CA ASN A 40 12.33 7.78 -7.47
C ASN A 40 11.71 9.09 -7.96
N SER A 41 12.00 10.18 -7.26
CA SER A 41 11.54 11.52 -7.62
C SER A 41 10.02 11.67 -7.60
N VAL A 42 9.38 11.08 -6.59
CA VAL A 42 7.95 11.22 -6.33
C VAL A 42 7.74 12.22 -5.21
N GLU A 43 6.91 13.22 -5.43
CA GLU A 43 6.48 14.19 -4.43
C GLU A 43 5.17 13.71 -3.79
N ASP A 44 5.05 13.82 -2.46
CA ASP A 44 3.75 13.81 -1.78
C ASP A 44 3.16 15.23 -1.84
N THR A 45 2.39 15.49 -2.89
CA THR A 45 1.90 16.84 -3.22
C THR A 45 0.89 17.35 -2.20
N LYS A 46 0.18 16.45 -1.48
CA LYS A 46 -0.84 16.85 -0.53
C LYS A 46 -0.30 17.05 0.89
N GLY A 47 0.54 16.13 1.38
CA GLY A 47 1.08 16.21 2.74
C GLY A 47 2.38 17.01 2.83
N ASN A 48 3.25 16.91 1.83
CA ASN A 48 4.63 17.42 1.86
C ASN A 48 4.98 18.16 0.56
N ASN A 49 4.14 19.12 0.17
CA ASN A 49 4.26 19.82 -1.10
C ASN A 49 5.63 20.50 -1.26
N GLY A 50 6.33 20.16 -2.35
CA GLY A 50 7.66 20.61 -2.69
C GLY A 50 8.80 19.76 -2.12
N GLU A 51 8.53 18.71 -1.35
CA GLU A 51 9.52 17.74 -0.91
C GLU A 51 9.54 16.53 -1.83
N LYS A 52 10.73 16.20 -2.33
CA LYS A 52 10.97 15.05 -3.21
C LYS A 52 11.26 13.81 -2.37
N GLY A 53 10.73 12.67 -2.79
CA GLY A 53 10.97 11.38 -2.16
C GLY A 53 11.05 10.22 -3.15
N SER A 54 11.06 9.01 -2.59
CA SER A 54 10.92 7.75 -3.31
C SER A 54 9.66 7.05 -2.85
N LEU A 55 8.87 6.56 -3.81
CA LEU A 55 7.70 5.73 -3.57
C LEU A 55 8.05 4.27 -3.87
N SER A 56 8.09 3.42 -2.86
CA SER A 56 8.25 1.98 -2.98
C SER A 56 6.89 1.28 -3.01
N ILE A 57 6.75 0.32 -3.91
CA ILE A 57 5.55 -0.48 -4.12
C ILE A 57 5.89 -1.90 -3.68
N THR A 58 5.24 -2.39 -2.62
CA THR A 58 5.39 -3.77 -2.15
C THR A 58 4.15 -4.57 -2.49
N ASN A 59 4.15 -5.88 -2.20
CA ASN A 59 2.94 -6.69 -2.30
C ASN A 59 1.90 -6.40 -1.20
N LEU A 60 2.22 -5.60 -0.18
CA LEU A 60 1.33 -5.33 0.98
C LEU A 60 0.97 -3.85 1.17
N ARG A 61 1.85 -2.93 0.78
CA ARG A 61 1.70 -1.50 1.08
C ARG A 61 2.45 -0.60 0.09
N LEU A 62 2.11 0.68 0.13
CA LEU A 62 2.93 1.75 -0.44
C LEU A 62 3.77 2.38 0.67
N ILE A 63 5.04 2.66 0.37
CA ILE A 63 5.93 3.37 1.29
C ILE A 63 6.52 4.58 0.56
N TRP A 64 6.27 5.78 1.07
CA TRP A 64 6.91 6.99 0.57
C TRP A 64 7.91 7.52 1.61
N ILE A 65 9.12 7.84 1.19
CA ILE A 65 10.17 8.39 2.06
C ILE A 65 10.74 9.65 1.43
N CYS A 66 10.74 10.75 2.18
CA CYS A 66 11.36 11.99 1.77
C CYS A 66 12.89 11.85 1.64
N HIS A 67 13.47 12.38 0.56
CA HIS A 67 14.92 12.36 0.34
C HIS A 67 15.67 13.29 1.28
N ARG A 68 15.10 14.45 1.57
CA ARG A 68 15.75 15.48 2.40
C ARG A 68 15.75 15.09 3.88
N ASN A 69 14.71 14.40 4.34
CA ASN A 69 14.58 13.97 5.72
C ASN A 69 13.80 12.66 5.80
N VAL A 70 14.50 11.54 5.98
CA VAL A 70 13.92 10.19 6.03
C VAL A 70 12.92 9.98 7.19
N ARG A 71 12.94 10.86 8.21
CA ARG A 71 11.94 10.84 9.29
C ARG A 71 10.56 11.27 8.80
N VAL A 72 10.47 11.97 7.68
CA VAL A 72 9.21 12.32 7.03
C VAL A 72 8.90 11.22 6.03
N ASN A 73 7.93 10.36 6.37
CA ASN A 73 7.57 9.20 5.56
C ASN A 73 6.12 8.78 5.77
N LEU A 74 5.63 7.94 4.86
CA LEU A 74 4.28 7.40 4.83
C LEU A 74 4.34 5.90 4.56
N SER A 75 3.55 5.12 5.30
CA SER A 75 3.26 3.72 5.02
C SER A 75 1.75 3.54 4.89
N ILE A 76 1.28 3.08 3.74
CA ILE A 76 -0.15 2.93 3.43
C ILE A 76 -0.42 1.47 3.09
N GLY A 77 -1.02 0.73 4.03
CA GLY A 77 -1.44 -0.63 3.83
C GLY A 77 -2.58 -0.75 2.82
N TYR A 78 -2.52 -1.75 1.91
CA TYR A 78 -3.52 -1.90 0.86
C TYR A 78 -4.91 -2.25 1.36
N ASN A 79 -5.07 -2.85 2.56
CA ASN A 79 -6.39 -3.11 3.13
C ASN A 79 -7.15 -1.82 3.47
N ALA A 80 -6.43 -0.75 3.82
CA ALA A 80 -7.01 0.55 4.12
C ALA A 80 -7.37 1.34 2.85
N VAL A 81 -6.91 0.91 1.67
CA VAL A 81 -7.17 1.60 0.41
C VAL A 81 -8.61 1.34 -0.04
N ALA A 82 -9.33 2.43 -0.36
CA ALA A 82 -10.67 2.41 -0.92
C ALA A 82 -10.65 2.57 -2.45
N SER A 83 -9.74 3.40 -2.98
CA SER A 83 -9.56 3.53 -4.44
C SER A 83 -8.19 4.10 -4.80
N ILE A 84 -7.72 3.75 -6.00
CA ILE A 84 -6.50 4.29 -6.62
C ILE A 84 -6.84 4.80 -8.02
N ASN A 85 -6.61 6.09 -8.27
CA ASN A 85 -6.92 6.73 -9.55
C ASN A 85 -5.74 7.61 -10.01
N ILE A 86 -5.59 7.76 -11.32
CA ILE A 86 -4.66 8.75 -11.90
C ILE A 86 -5.48 9.96 -12.35
N ARG A 87 -5.14 11.15 -11.86
CA ARG A 87 -5.79 12.41 -12.23
C ARG A 87 -4.74 13.51 -12.39
N THR A 88 -5.11 14.63 -13.00
CA THR A 88 -4.24 15.81 -13.05
C THR A 88 -4.22 16.51 -11.70
N ALA A 89 -3.04 16.84 -11.19
CA ALA A 89 -2.80 17.64 -9.99
C ALA A 89 -1.83 18.80 -10.30
N ASN A 90 -1.80 19.80 -9.43
CA ASN A 90 -0.84 20.89 -9.50
C ASN A 90 0.26 20.68 -8.46
N SER A 91 1.49 20.47 -8.91
CA SER A 91 2.69 20.31 -8.08
C SER A 91 3.47 21.62 -8.02
N ARG A 92 3.99 22.00 -6.85
CA ARG A 92 4.85 23.19 -6.74
C ARG A 92 6.13 23.07 -7.57
N LEU A 93 6.62 21.84 -7.77
CA LEU A 93 7.84 21.57 -8.52
C LEU A 93 7.62 21.45 -10.04
N ARG A 94 6.36 21.28 -10.50
CA ARG A 94 6.07 20.96 -11.92
C ARG A 94 4.88 21.68 -12.55
N GLY A 95 4.04 22.36 -11.79
CA GLY A 95 2.73 22.82 -12.26
C GLY A 95 1.77 21.64 -12.51
N ASN A 96 0.93 21.75 -13.54
CA ASN A 96 -0.07 20.72 -13.85
C ASN A 96 0.57 19.44 -14.41
N THR A 97 0.34 18.31 -13.75
CA THR A 97 0.90 17.01 -14.13
C THR A 97 0.00 15.87 -13.66
N GLN A 98 0.18 14.67 -14.22
CA GLN A 98 -0.51 13.48 -13.73
C GLN A 98 0.02 13.09 -12.34
N ALA A 99 -0.91 12.76 -11.45
CA ALA A 99 -0.65 12.33 -10.09
C ALA A 99 -1.52 11.12 -9.75
N LEU A 100 -0.98 10.30 -8.85
CA LEU A 100 -1.66 9.16 -8.25
C LEU A 100 -2.46 9.63 -7.03
N TYR A 101 -3.76 9.44 -7.08
CA TYR A 101 -4.68 9.67 -5.97
C TYR A 101 -4.97 8.34 -5.28
N VAL A 102 -4.63 8.24 -3.99
CA VAL A 102 -4.92 7.09 -3.14
C VAL A 102 -5.91 7.53 -2.07
N MET A 103 -7.16 7.07 -2.19
CA MET A 103 -8.19 7.29 -1.19
C MET A 103 -8.20 6.12 -0.21
N THR A 104 -8.22 6.41 1.09
CA THR A 104 -8.20 5.38 2.13
C THR A 104 -9.31 5.60 3.16
N LYS A 105 -9.64 4.52 3.87
CA LYS A 105 -10.47 4.55 5.07
C LYS A 105 -9.78 3.73 6.16
N PHE A 106 -9.43 4.37 7.26
CA PHE A 106 -8.76 3.76 8.39
C PHE A 106 -9.28 4.35 9.70
N ASN A 107 -9.62 3.50 10.67
CA ASN A 107 -10.15 3.91 11.98
C ASN A 107 -11.28 4.97 11.90
N ASN A 108 -12.27 4.73 11.02
CA ASN A 108 -13.38 5.66 10.71
C ASN A 108 -12.99 7.02 10.10
N SER A 109 -11.71 7.28 9.88
CA SER A 109 -11.21 8.45 9.16
C SER A 109 -10.97 8.12 7.69
N ARG A 110 -11.13 9.13 6.83
CA ARG A 110 -10.77 9.05 5.42
C ARG A 110 -9.54 9.90 5.18
N PHE A 111 -8.54 9.34 4.51
CA PHE A 111 -7.37 10.07 4.06
C PHE A 111 -7.30 10.05 2.54
N GLU A 112 -6.69 11.08 1.98
CA GLU A 112 -6.36 11.15 0.56
C GLU A 112 -4.88 11.49 0.48
N PHE A 113 -4.15 10.73 -0.34
CA PHE A 113 -2.76 10.95 -0.66
C PHE A 113 -2.62 11.24 -2.14
N VAL A 114 -1.77 12.19 -2.49
CA VAL A 114 -1.54 12.61 -3.88
C VAL A 114 -0.06 12.54 -4.15
N PHE A 115 0.34 11.61 -5.02
CA PHE A 115 1.74 11.41 -5.40
C PHE A 115 1.98 11.89 -6.82
N THR A 116 2.91 12.82 -6.98
CA THR A 116 3.28 13.37 -8.29
C THR A 116 4.65 12.89 -8.70
N ASN A 117 4.79 12.34 -9.91
CA ASN A 117 6.12 12.07 -10.44
C ASN A 117 6.77 13.34 -10.97
N LEU A 118 8.00 13.59 -10.54
CA LEU A 118 8.79 14.74 -10.96
C LEU A 118 9.55 14.51 -12.28
N VAL A 119 9.66 13.26 -12.75
CA VAL A 119 10.33 12.94 -14.02
C VAL A 119 9.41 13.19 -15.21
N ARG A 120 9.92 13.88 -16.25
CA ARG A 120 9.18 14.14 -17.50
C ARG A 120 9.01 12.84 -18.32
N GLN A 121 7.95 12.76 -19.13
CA GLN A 121 7.73 11.70 -20.13
C GLN A 121 7.65 10.26 -19.58
N SER A 122 7.02 10.06 -18.42
CA SER A 122 6.83 8.73 -17.81
C SER A 122 5.35 8.37 -17.60
N PRO A 123 4.55 8.26 -18.67
CA PRO A 123 3.09 8.16 -18.59
C PRO A 123 2.57 6.88 -17.90
N ARG A 124 3.39 5.83 -17.81
CA ARG A 124 2.99 4.52 -17.25
C ARG A 124 3.47 4.29 -15.82
N LEU A 125 4.12 5.27 -15.21
CA LEU A 125 4.86 5.08 -13.97
C LEU A 125 3.98 4.61 -12.80
N PHE A 126 2.70 4.97 -12.77
CA PHE A 126 1.78 4.53 -11.73
C PHE A 126 0.93 3.29 -12.09
N THR A 127 1.10 2.71 -13.28
CA THR A 127 0.32 1.51 -13.65
C THR A 127 0.69 0.32 -12.79
N THR A 128 1.95 0.21 -12.35
CA THR A 128 2.38 -0.84 -11.42
C THR A 128 1.60 -0.77 -10.11
N VAL A 129 1.39 0.44 -9.55
CA VAL A 129 0.61 0.64 -8.31
C VAL A 129 -0.81 0.11 -8.49
N GLN A 130 -1.48 0.44 -9.60
CA GLN A 130 -2.84 -0.02 -9.89
C GLN A 130 -2.90 -1.54 -10.07
N ALA A 131 -1.93 -2.14 -10.76
CA ALA A 131 -1.87 -3.58 -11.00
C ALA A 131 -1.64 -4.36 -9.69
N VAL A 132 -0.70 -3.91 -8.87
CA VAL A 132 -0.39 -4.53 -7.57
C VAL A 132 -1.57 -4.42 -6.61
N TYR A 133 -2.19 -3.24 -6.50
CA TYR A 133 -3.37 -3.08 -5.66
C TYR A 133 -4.53 -3.99 -6.11
N ARG A 134 -4.77 -4.11 -7.42
CA ARG A 134 -5.79 -5.03 -7.95
C ARG A 134 -5.47 -6.47 -7.57
N ALA A 135 -4.21 -6.90 -7.74
CA ALA A 135 -3.78 -8.24 -7.36
C ALA A 135 -4.03 -8.48 -5.85
N TYR A 136 -3.63 -7.53 -4.99
CA TYR A 136 -3.91 -7.57 -3.57
C TYR A 136 -5.41 -7.71 -3.29
N ASP A 137 -6.26 -6.84 -3.86
CA ASP A 137 -7.70 -6.82 -3.61
C ASP A 137 -8.40 -8.13 -4.04
N THR A 138 -8.01 -8.68 -5.18
CA THR A 138 -8.55 -9.97 -5.68
C THR A 138 -8.06 -11.18 -4.88
N SER A 139 -7.00 -11.04 -4.09
CA SER A 139 -6.39 -12.13 -3.31
C SER A 139 -6.69 -12.02 -1.80
N ARG A 140 -7.70 -11.26 -1.37
CA ARG A 140 -8.02 -11.12 0.07
C ARG A 140 -8.34 -12.45 0.77
N LEU A 141 -8.91 -13.42 0.04
CA LEU A 141 -9.30 -14.73 0.60
C LEU A 141 -8.13 -15.56 1.16
N TYR A 142 -6.88 -15.29 0.74
CA TYR A 142 -5.72 -15.97 1.33
C TYR A 142 -5.38 -15.52 2.76
N ARG A 143 -5.95 -14.39 3.23
CA ARG A 143 -5.56 -13.76 4.51
C ARG A 143 -6.72 -13.23 5.34
N ASP A 144 -7.93 -13.14 4.77
CA ASP A 144 -9.14 -12.74 5.48
C ASP A 144 -10.04 -13.96 5.74
N LEU A 145 -10.49 -14.11 6.99
CA LEU A 145 -11.51 -15.10 7.35
C LEU A 145 -12.88 -14.64 6.81
N LYS A 146 -13.46 -15.38 5.86
CA LYS A 146 -14.85 -15.15 5.41
C LYS A 146 -15.78 -16.25 5.91
N LEU A 147 -16.78 -15.85 6.71
CA LEU A 147 -17.91 -16.71 7.04
C LEU A 147 -18.93 -16.70 5.90
N ARG A 148 -19.44 -17.87 5.50
CA ARG A 148 -20.48 -18.05 4.47
C ARG A 148 -20.08 -17.61 3.05
N GLY A 149 -18.79 -17.63 2.73
CA GLY A 149 -18.34 -17.45 1.34
C GLY A 149 -18.84 -18.60 0.44
N ALA A 150 -19.08 -18.32 -0.84
CA ALA A 150 -19.39 -19.36 -1.85
C ALA A 150 -18.11 -20.16 -2.18
N ILE A 151 -17.59 -20.89 -1.20
CA ILE A 151 -16.37 -21.70 -1.30
C ILE A 151 -16.66 -23.11 -1.82
N ILE A 152 -17.94 -23.49 -1.96
CA ILE A 152 -18.37 -24.79 -2.48
C ILE A 152 -19.18 -24.58 -3.76
N LYS A 153 -18.74 -25.20 -4.85
CA LYS A 153 -19.52 -25.34 -6.09
C LYS A 153 -19.59 -26.81 -6.44
N ASN A 154 -20.80 -27.31 -6.70
CA ASN A 154 -21.03 -28.73 -7.05
C ASN A 154 -20.42 -29.72 -6.03
N LYS A 155 -20.60 -29.47 -4.72
CA LYS A 155 -20.05 -30.28 -3.61
C LYS A 155 -18.51 -30.37 -3.58
N SER A 156 -17.81 -29.52 -4.34
CA SER A 156 -16.34 -29.44 -4.35
C SER A 156 -15.89 -28.06 -3.90
N LEU A 157 -14.78 -28.02 -3.16
CA LEU A 157 -14.13 -26.78 -2.73
C LEU A 157 -13.57 -26.04 -3.95
N ILE A 158 -13.85 -24.74 -4.08
CA ILE A 158 -13.20 -23.87 -5.06
C ILE A 158 -11.85 -23.46 -4.48
N LEU A 159 -10.77 -24.03 -5.02
CA LEU A 159 -9.40 -23.69 -4.63
C LEU A 159 -8.98 -22.36 -5.23
N LEU A 160 -8.24 -21.57 -4.46
CA LEU A 160 -7.56 -20.37 -4.92
C LEU A 160 -6.32 -20.74 -5.75
N PRO A 161 -5.79 -19.84 -6.61
CA PRO A 161 -4.49 -20.06 -7.26
C PRO A 161 -3.40 -20.51 -6.27
N ASN A 162 -2.60 -21.52 -6.60
CA ASN A 162 -1.56 -22.07 -5.70
C ASN A 162 -2.08 -22.70 -4.38
N GLU A 163 -3.39 -22.91 -4.20
CA GLU A 163 -3.93 -23.68 -3.08
C GLU A 163 -3.94 -25.17 -3.43
N GLN A 164 -3.53 -26.02 -2.48
CA GLN A 164 -3.53 -27.48 -2.62
C GLN A 164 -4.25 -28.10 -1.41
N MET A 165 -5.12 -29.09 -1.67
CA MET A 165 -5.75 -29.87 -0.61
C MET A 165 -4.77 -30.92 -0.10
N TYR A 166 -4.43 -30.85 1.19
CA TYR A 166 -3.55 -31.84 1.81
C TYR A 166 -4.30 -33.09 2.31
N ASN A 167 -5.57 -32.97 2.74
CA ASN A 167 -6.43 -34.10 3.13
C ASN A 167 -7.92 -33.78 2.86
N LYS A 168 -8.71 -34.84 2.62
CA LYS A 168 -10.19 -34.79 2.56
C LYS A 168 -10.80 -35.23 3.88
#